data_AF-A0A7C5U8Q2-F1
#
_entry.id   AF-A0A7C5U8Q2-F1
#
_cell.length_a   1.000
_cell.length_b   1.000
_cell.length_c   1.000
_cell.angle_alpha   90.00
_cell.angle_beta   90.00
_cell.angle_gamma   90.00
#
_symmetry.space_group_name_H-M   'P 1'
#
loop_
_entity.id
_entity.type
_entity.pdbx_description
1 polymer ?
#
loop_
_entity_poly.entity_id
_entity_poly.type
_entity_poly.pdbx_seq_one_letter_code
_entity_poly.pdbx_strand_id
1 'polypeptide(L)'
;MARKKRSNPSSVFVATERIQRLLENILKVASGDDKRTWHLMDGDDARIAAYKLVFFTTPNEYRELAPNVREEIKRRFTSVDKPKRKRYMQFVLSWADSIHSPVDLDHNLCRAEWHGESILSDGEIEAEKEQLIELLKWMQETDNQTATELLDYLRYYTFNVNSAKGENLFRAWAIRWQEEKGEDPFGTLENYIRHRAELFKRGNYYVEQYFARRAGKTITQFFNDYSEQADDCRKLGSLGGTTNPVIATLGEDDIPCKWAPVRRRIAERQIKEGLDDEWAGTTFTEEVVVNAMLGQRPVFLLEGLGRVAFQLRTDKHDDIDYLLNEAPEIYMRLCERLKPVDEILLEDADELYHKLSEGRVGHSNNHFKVSVTGPVGLKVLREFNAGNNKYGIRLYTNATVTHDLSQIVASVDAEIEGMIEYQRKTGQKLAEEVTEGGSVVTSMMGRYLDAMRHERIEFILQSLDEPLRSEVKAKLKKDARLNDPVLKDERVIQALRAKGIEFDPDAEERAVMDLPTLITKMAVIYA
;
A
#
# COMPACT_ATOMS: atom_id res chain seq x y z
N MET A 1 -59.28 14.14 9.10
CA MET A 1 -58.81 13.40 7.91
C MET A 1 -57.30 13.21 8.01
N ALA A 2 -56.84 12.05 8.49
CA ALA A 2 -55.43 11.69 8.51
C ALA A 2 -55.07 10.97 7.20
N ARG A 3 -54.23 11.58 6.36
CA ARG A 3 -53.71 10.93 5.15
C ARG A 3 -52.64 9.92 5.55
N LYS A 4 -52.98 8.63 5.52
CA LYS A 4 -52.00 7.53 5.47
C LYS A 4 -51.12 7.73 4.23
N LYS A 5 -49.82 7.99 4.41
CA LYS A 5 -48.82 7.80 3.36
C LYS A 5 -48.87 6.34 2.95
N ARG A 6 -49.38 6.05 1.75
CA ARG A 6 -49.18 4.76 1.09
C ARG A 6 -47.71 4.70 0.69
N SER A 7 -46.94 3.80 1.29
CA SER A 7 -45.65 3.39 0.73
C SER A 7 -45.89 2.82 -0.66
N ASN A 8 -45.09 3.26 -1.63
CA ASN A 8 -45.27 2.89 -3.04
C ASN A 8 -44.75 1.46 -3.24
N PRO A 9 -45.58 0.46 -3.61
CA PRO A 9 -45.16 -0.94 -3.75
C PRO A 9 -44.02 -1.15 -4.74
N SER A 10 -43.82 -0.21 -5.67
CA SER A 10 -42.73 -0.23 -6.66
C SER A 10 -41.34 -0.06 -6.06
N SER A 11 -41.20 0.63 -4.93
CA SER A 11 -39.89 0.91 -4.32
C SER A 11 -39.25 -0.32 -3.65
N VAL A 12 -40.07 -1.18 -3.04
CA VAL A 12 -39.62 -2.41 -2.39
C VAL A 12 -39.20 -3.46 -3.41
N PHE A 13 -39.95 -3.59 -4.51
CA PHE A 13 -39.65 -4.56 -5.59
C PHE A 13 -38.33 -4.26 -6.30
N VAL A 14 -38.05 -2.97 -6.55
CA VAL A 14 -36.79 -2.52 -7.19
C VAL A 14 -35.58 -2.75 -6.28
N ALA A 15 -35.73 -2.59 -4.97
CA ALA A 15 -34.66 -2.87 -4.00
C ALA A 15 -34.28 -4.37 -3.99
N THR A 16 -35.26 -5.28 -3.99
CA THR A 16 -35.01 -6.73 -4.01
C THR A 16 -34.31 -7.20 -5.29
N GLU A 17 -34.68 -6.66 -6.46
CA GLU A 17 -33.99 -7.00 -7.72
C GLU A 17 -32.53 -6.52 -7.75
N ARG A 18 -32.25 -5.35 -7.19
CA ARG A 18 -30.87 -4.81 -7.11
C ARG A 18 -29.99 -5.68 -6.21
N ILE A 19 -30.48 -6.05 -5.03
CA ILE A 19 -29.74 -6.96 -4.11
C ILE A 19 -29.44 -8.29 -4.79
N GLN A 20 -30.40 -8.87 -5.51
CA GLN A 20 -30.17 -10.13 -6.23
C GLN A 20 -29.10 -9.99 -7.33
N ARG A 21 -29.10 -8.89 -8.10
CA ARG A 21 -28.03 -8.63 -9.08
C ARG A 21 -26.67 -8.47 -8.42
N LEU A 22 -26.63 -7.73 -7.30
CA LEU A 22 -25.41 -7.51 -6.53
C LEU A 22 -24.83 -8.83 -5.99
N LEU A 23 -25.68 -9.72 -5.46
CA LEU A 23 -25.31 -11.07 -5.05
C LEU A 23 -24.69 -11.88 -6.21
N GLU A 24 -25.37 -11.94 -7.36
CA GLU A 24 -24.87 -12.68 -8.52
C GLU A 24 -23.56 -12.09 -9.06
N ASN A 25 -23.42 -10.77 -9.08
CA ASN A 25 -22.20 -10.09 -9.50
C ASN A 25 -21.02 -10.44 -8.57
N ILE A 26 -21.21 -10.40 -7.25
CA ILE A 26 -20.19 -10.79 -6.27
C ILE A 26 -19.75 -12.23 -6.51
N LEU A 27 -20.69 -13.16 -6.66
CA LEU A 27 -20.39 -14.58 -6.83
C LEU A 27 -19.74 -14.90 -8.17
N LYS A 28 -20.14 -14.21 -9.25
CA LYS A 28 -19.54 -14.34 -10.58
C LYS A 28 -18.08 -13.88 -10.61
N VAL A 29 -17.78 -12.79 -9.90
CA VAL A 29 -16.39 -12.31 -9.74
C VAL A 29 -15.62 -13.28 -8.84
N ALA A 30 -16.19 -13.70 -7.72
CA ALA A 30 -15.56 -14.63 -6.78
C ALA A 30 -15.25 -16.02 -7.38
N SER A 31 -15.97 -16.45 -8.42
CA SER A 31 -15.70 -17.71 -9.12
C SER A 31 -14.71 -17.59 -10.29
N GLY A 32 -14.27 -16.37 -10.63
CA GLY A 32 -13.43 -16.07 -11.79
C GLY A 32 -14.17 -16.12 -13.13
N ASP A 33 -15.50 -16.09 -13.11
CA ASP A 33 -16.35 -16.15 -14.31
C ASP A 33 -16.56 -14.76 -14.95
N ASP A 34 -16.17 -13.67 -14.28
CA ASP A 34 -16.20 -12.34 -14.86
C ASP A 34 -14.99 -12.08 -15.79
N LYS A 35 -15.25 -11.93 -17.08
CA LYS A 35 -14.21 -11.73 -18.10
C LYS A 35 -13.38 -10.46 -17.89
N ARG A 36 -13.92 -9.47 -17.16
CA ARG A 36 -13.20 -8.22 -16.83
C ARG A 36 -12.06 -8.45 -15.85
N THR A 37 -11.90 -9.61 -15.22
CA THR A 37 -10.76 -9.92 -14.34
C THR A 37 -9.69 -10.77 -15.01
N TRP A 38 -9.88 -11.23 -16.25
CA TRP A 38 -8.99 -12.21 -16.89
C TRP A 38 -7.59 -11.66 -17.22
N HIS A 39 -7.42 -10.34 -17.22
CA HIS A 39 -6.11 -9.69 -17.38
C HIS A 39 -5.35 -9.52 -16.05
N LEU A 40 -5.97 -9.86 -14.92
CA LEU A 40 -5.39 -9.73 -13.58
C LEU A 40 -4.65 -11.01 -13.14
N MET A 41 -4.01 -10.97 -11.97
CA MET A 41 -3.29 -12.12 -11.42
C MET A 41 -4.26 -13.12 -10.76
N ASP A 42 -3.83 -14.38 -10.62
CA ASP A 42 -4.63 -15.42 -9.94
C ASP A 42 -4.95 -14.99 -8.50
N GLY A 43 -6.23 -14.99 -8.15
CA GLY A 43 -6.73 -14.55 -6.84
C GLY A 43 -7.11 -13.07 -6.75
N ASP A 44 -6.77 -12.23 -7.73
CA ASP A 44 -7.19 -10.82 -7.75
C ASP A 44 -8.71 -10.69 -7.87
N ASP A 45 -9.35 -11.60 -8.59
CA ASP A 45 -10.80 -11.72 -8.72
C ASP A 45 -11.48 -11.98 -7.36
N ALA A 46 -10.97 -12.94 -6.60
CA ALA A 46 -11.45 -13.23 -5.25
C ALA A 46 -11.31 -12.01 -4.31
N ARG A 47 -10.19 -11.29 -4.40
CA ARG A 47 -9.98 -10.05 -3.64
C ARG A 47 -10.95 -8.94 -4.05
N ILE A 48 -11.15 -8.72 -5.35
CA ILE A 48 -12.10 -7.71 -5.85
C ILE A 48 -13.54 -8.02 -5.43
N ALA A 49 -13.94 -9.29 -5.44
CA ALA A 49 -15.26 -9.69 -4.93
C ALA A 49 -15.42 -9.35 -3.44
N ALA A 50 -14.39 -9.61 -2.62
CA ALA A 50 -14.40 -9.23 -1.19
C ALA A 50 -14.48 -7.71 -1.03
N TYR A 51 -13.75 -6.95 -1.85
CA TYR A 51 -13.83 -5.50 -1.82
C TYR A 51 -15.21 -4.98 -2.17
N LYS A 52 -15.83 -5.54 -3.20
CA LYS A 52 -17.19 -5.18 -3.59
C LYS A 52 -18.16 -5.39 -2.43
N LEU A 53 -18.07 -6.52 -1.74
CA LEU A 53 -18.93 -6.83 -0.59
C LEU A 53 -18.66 -5.92 0.62
N VAL A 54 -17.40 -5.67 0.98
CA VAL A 54 -17.05 -4.96 2.23
C VAL A 54 -17.03 -3.44 2.08
N PHE A 55 -16.59 -2.90 0.93
CA PHE A 55 -16.38 -1.46 0.74
C PHE A 55 -17.45 -0.78 -0.10
N PHE A 56 -18.18 -1.53 -0.93
CA PHE A 56 -19.15 -1.00 -1.90
C PHE A 56 -20.56 -1.53 -1.67
N THR A 57 -20.88 -1.92 -0.43
CA THR A 57 -22.24 -2.16 0.05
C THR A 57 -22.49 -1.33 1.29
N THR A 58 -23.68 -0.73 1.39
CA THR A 58 -24.08 -0.04 2.62
C THR A 58 -24.24 -1.06 3.75
N PRO A 59 -24.16 -0.67 5.03
CA PRO A 59 -24.36 -1.60 6.14
C PRO A 59 -25.69 -2.37 6.06
N ASN A 60 -26.77 -1.75 5.56
CA ASN A 60 -28.06 -2.42 5.38
C ASN A 60 -28.03 -3.46 4.25
N GLU A 61 -27.38 -3.13 3.13
CA GLU A 61 -27.18 -4.09 2.04
C GLU A 61 -26.28 -5.23 2.48
N TYR A 62 -25.22 -4.95 3.25
CA TYR A 62 -24.34 -5.96 3.81
C TYR A 62 -25.11 -6.97 4.68
N ARG A 63 -25.98 -6.48 5.59
CA ARG A 63 -26.84 -7.33 6.43
C ARG A 63 -27.71 -8.28 5.60
N GLU A 64 -28.20 -7.82 4.46
CA GLU A 64 -29.02 -8.64 3.56
C GLU A 64 -28.18 -9.59 2.69
N LEU A 65 -27.05 -9.12 2.18
CA LEU A 65 -26.19 -9.86 1.25
C LEU A 65 -25.35 -10.93 1.92
N ALA A 66 -24.73 -10.62 3.06
CA ALA A 66 -23.74 -11.48 3.69
C ALA A 66 -24.27 -12.91 3.97
N PRO A 67 -25.46 -13.10 4.58
CA PRO A 67 -26.04 -14.43 4.75
C PRO A 67 -26.28 -15.15 3.42
N ASN A 68 -26.84 -14.45 2.43
CA ASN A 68 -27.14 -15.02 1.10
C ASN A 68 -25.88 -15.43 0.34
N VAL A 69 -24.81 -14.63 0.42
CA VAL A 69 -23.49 -14.96 -0.14
C VAL A 69 -22.95 -16.24 0.50
N ARG A 70 -22.99 -16.37 1.83
CA ARG A 70 -22.52 -17.59 2.53
C ARG A 70 -23.32 -18.82 2.12
N GLU A 71 -24.65 -18.73 2.08
CA GLU A 71 -25.53 -19.83 1.70
C GLU A 71 -25.27 -20.28 0.26
N GLU A 72 -25.13 -19.33 -0.66
CA GLU A 72 -24.93 -19.63 -2.07
C GLU A 72 -23.53 -20.18 -2.36
N ILE A 73 -22.50 -19.73 -1.63
CA ILE A 73 -21.17 -20.38 -1.65
C ILE A 73 -21.31 -21.83 -1.18
N LYS A 74 -21.96 -22.10 -0.03
CA LYS A 74 -22.14 -23.48 0.46
C LYS A 74 -22.82 -24.36 -0.58
N ARG A 75 -23.83 -23.83 -1.28
CA ARG A 75 -24.55 -24.52 -2.35
C ARG A 75 -23.66 -24.81 -3.56
N ARG A 76 -22.88 -23.83 -4.03
CA ARG A 76 -22.05 -23.96 -5.24
C ARG A 76 -20.76 -24.76 -4.99
N PHE A 77 -20.12 -24.60 -3.84
CA PHE A 77 -18.76 -25.07 -3.54
C PHE A 77 -18.58 -26.58 -3.75
N THR A 78 -19.56 -27.39 -3.35
CA THR A 78 -19.52 -28.85 -3.50
C THR A 78 -19.62 -29.31 -4.96
N SER A 79 -20.27 -28.52 -5.82
CA SER A 79 -20.59 -28.85 -7.21
C SER A 79 -19.57 -28.34 -8.24
N VAL A 80 -18.69 -27.41 -7.87
CA VAL A 80 -17.70 -26.81 -8.76
C VAL A 80 -16.36 -27.57 -8.73
N ASP A 81 -15.53 -27.30 -9.74
CA ASP A 81 -14.18 -27.88 -9.85
C ASP A 81 -13.18 -27.25 -8.86
N LYS A 82 -12.01 -27.88 -8.75
CA LYS A 82 -10.95 -27.46 -7.82
C LYS A 82 -10.50 -26.00 -8.02
N PRO A 83 -10.24 -25.49 -9.25
CA PRO A 83 -9.92 -24.08 -9.46
C PRO A 83 -10.99 -23.13 -8.91
N LYS A 84 -12.28 -23.40 -9.13
CA LYS A 84 -13.36 -22.57 -8.58
C LYS A 84 -13.47 -22.70 -7.05
N ARG A 85 -13.25 -23.88 -6.48
CA ARG A 85 -13.17 -24.05 -5.02
C ARG A 85 -12.05 -23.21 -4.41
N LYS A 86 -10.85 -23.21 -5.01
CA LYS A 86 -9.73 -22.37 -4.58
C LYS A 86 -10.14 -20.89 -4.56
N ARG A 87 -10.78 -20.39 -5.61
CA ARG A 87 -11.23 -18.99 -5.68
C ARG A 87 -12.28 -18.64 -4.64
N TYR A 88 -13.27 -19.51 -4.42
CA TYR A 88 -14.23 -19.30 -3.32
C TYR A 88 -13.53 -19.28 -1.95
N MET A 89 -12.57 -20.17 -1.69
CA MET A 89 -11.79 -20.14 -0.44
C MET A 89 -11.02 -18.83 -0.30
N GLN A 90 -10.35 -18.37 -1.36
CA GLN A 90 -9.63 -17.09 -1.37
C GLN A 90 -10.57 -15.90 -1.14
N PHE A 91 -11.78 -15.93 -1.70
CA PHE A 91 -12.78 -14.88 -1.53
C PHE A 91 -13.25 -14.81 -0.07
N VAL A 92 -13.65 -15.94 0.50
CA VAL A 92 -14.10 -16.01 1.90
C VAL A 92 -12.95 -15.65 2.85
N LEU A 93 -11.71 -16.05 2.54
CA LEU A 93 -10.53 -15.66 3.32
C LEU A 93 -10.31 -14.15 3.30
N SER A 94 -10.36 -13.53 2.11
CA SER A 94 -10.19 -12.07 1.94
C SER A 94 -11.31 -11.29 2.64
N TRP A 95 -12.54 -11.83 2.57
CA TRP A 95 -13.68 -11.29 3.28
C TRP A 95 -13.49 -11.37 4.80
N ALA A 96 -13.12 -12.55 5.32
CA ALA A 96 -12.85 -12.76 6.73
C ALA A 96 -11.72 -11.85 7.26
N ASP A 97 -10.61 -11.73 6.52
CA ASP A 97 -9.47 -10.88 6.88
C ASP A 97 -9.89 -9.40 6.99
N SER A 98 -10.75 -8.93 6.09
CA SER A 98 -11.28 -7.55 6.10
C SER A 98 -12.24 -7.30 7.26
N ILE A 99 -13.16 -8.24 7.56
CA ILE A 99 -14.08 -8.12 8.71
C ILE A 99 -13.35 -8.18 10.05
N HIS A 100 -12.18 -8.84 10.10
CA HIS A 100 -11.32 -8.83 11.29
C HIS A 100 -10.44 -7.57 11.41
N SER A 101 -10.39 -6.72 10.39
CA SER A 101 -9.69 -5.44 10.44
C SER A 101 -10.65 -4.31 10.83
N PRO A 102 -10.47 -3.67 12.01
CA PRO A 102 -11.26 -2.49 12.36
C PRO A 102 -11.00 -1.31 11.40
N VAL A 103 -9.82 -1.24 10.77
CA VAL A 103 -9.48 -0.23 9.77
C VAL A 103 -10.33 -0.39 8.51
N ASP A 104 -10.41 -1.61 7.98
CA ASP A 104 -11.24 -1.90 6.80
C ASP A 104 -12.72 -1.61 7.05
N LEU A 105 -13.19 -1.92 8.26
CA LEU A 105 -14.54 -1.59 8.67
C LEU A 105 -14.76 -0.07 8.76
N ASP A 106 -13.80 0.71 9.30
CA ASP A 106 -13.89 2.19 9.37
C ASP A 106 -13.91 2.85 7.99
N HIS A 107 -13.30 2.22 6.99
CA HIS A 107 -13.36 2.69 5.61
C HIS A 107 -14.76 2.59 4.98
N ASN A 108 -15.69 1.79 5.52
CA ASN A 108 -17.07 1.74 5.04
C ASN A 108 -18.09 1.31 6.11
N LEU A 109 -18.16 0.02 6.46
CA LEU A 109 -19.29 -0.57 7.21
C LEU A 109 -19.50 0.01 8.62
N CYS A 110 -18.46 0.60 9.21
CA CYS A 110 -18.49 1.29 10.50
C CYS A 110 -18.35 2.81 10.38
N ARG A 111 -18.39 3.37 9.17
CA ARG A 111 -18.19 4.80 8.93
C ARG A 111 -19.44 5.61 9.25
N ALA A 112 -19.54 6.08 10.49
CA ALA A 112 -20.68 6.88 10.94
C ALA A 112 -20.88 8.17 10.13
N GLU A 113 -19.80 8.75 9.58
CA GLU A 113 -19.84 9.96 8.73
C GLU A 113 -20.73 9.78 7.49
N TRP A 114 -20.84 8.56 6.97
CA TRP A 114 -21.62 8.27 5.76
C TRP A 114 -22.95 7.60 6.07
N HIS A 115 -22.96 6.71 7.06
CA HIS A 115 -24.09 5.81 7.31
C HIS A 115 -24.91 6.18 8.56
N GLY A 116 -24.44 7.16 9.35
CA GLY A 116 -25.09 7.54 10.61
C GLY A 116 -25.22 6.35 11.58
N GLU A 117 -26.42 6.16 12.12
CA GLU A 117 -26.74 5.04 13.03
C GLU A 117 -26.89 3.69 12.32
N SER A 118 -26.84 3.65 10.98
CA SER A 118 -26.99 2.40 10.24
C SER A 118 -25.74 1.54 10.23
N ILE A 119 -24.61 2.02 10.76
CA ILE A 119 -23.34 1.27 10.84
C ILE A 119 -23.52 -0.11 11.48
N LEU A 120 -22.60 -1.04 11.20
CA LEU A 120 -22.56 -2.30 11.92
C LEU A 120 -22.16 -2.07 13.39
N SER A 121 -22.90 -2.69 14.29
CA SER A 121 -22.58 -2.71 15.72
C SER A 121 -21.48 -3.74 16.02
N ASP A 122 -20.77 -3.58 17.14
CA ASP A 122 -19.75 -4.54 17.60
C ASP A 122 -20.31 -5.97 17.68
N GLY A 123 -21.55 -6.13 18.15
CA GLY A 123 -22.21 -7.44 18.24
C GLY A 123 -22.48 -8.07 16.86
N GLU A 124 -22.84 -7.28 15.86
CA GLU A 124 -23.01 -7.76 14.48
C GLU A 124 -21.67 -8.15 13.87
N ILE A 125 -20.62 -7.36 14.12
CA ILE A 125 -19.27 -7.62 13.65
C ILE A 125 -18.73 -8.93 14.24
N GLU A 126 -18.86 -9.14 15.55
CA GLU A 126 -18.43 -10.40 16.18
C GLU A 126 -19.21 -11.61 15.68
N ALA A 127 -20.53 -11.49 15.53
CA ALA A 127 -21.35 -12.57 14.96
C ALA A 127 -20.93 -12.92 13.52
N GLU A 128 -20.58 -11.90 12.73
CA GLU A 128 -20.13 -12.09 11.35
C GLU A 128 -18.73 -12.74 11.29
N LYS A 129 -17.80 -12.34 12.16
CA LYS A 129 -16.48 -12.98 12.32
C LYS A 129 -16.62 -14.47 12.60
N GLU A 130 -17.47 -14.85 13.55
CA GLU A 130 -17.73 -16.25 13.90
C GLU A 130 -18.31 -17.03 12.71
N GLN A 131 -19.30 -16.46 12.01
CA GLN A 131 -19.91 -17.12 10.85
C GLN A 131 -18.94 -17.34 9.69
N LEU A 132 -17.99 -16.42 9.47
CA LEU A 132 -16.95 -16.57 8.46
C LEU A 132 -15.90 -17.61 8.85
N ILE A 133 -15.51 -17.68 10.13
CA ILE A 133 -14.63 -18.75 10.64
C ILE A 133 -15.30 -20.12 10.45
N GLU A 134 -16.58 -20.27 10.82
CA GLU A 134 -17.31 -21.53 10.64
C GLU A 134 -17.47 -21.91 9.16
N LEU A 135 -17.66 -20.92 8.26
CA LEU A 135 -17.66 -21.19 6.82
C LEU A 135 -16.29 -21.69 6.34
N LEU A 136 -15.19 -21.05 6.74
CA LEU A 136 -13.84 -21.48 6.37
C LEU A 136 -13.51 -22.88 6.87
N LYS A 137 -13.91 -23.22 8.11
CA LYS A 137 -13.76 -24.57 8.66
C LYS A 137 -14.52 -25.60 7.83
N TRP A 138 -15.79 -25.34 7.53
CA TRP A 138 -16.60 -26.22 6.68
C TRP A 138 -15.99 -26.40 5.27
N MET A 139 -15.47 -25.32 4.67
CA MET A 139 -14.82 -25.39 3.35
C MET A 139 -13.53 -26.24 3.41
N GLN A 140 -12.73 -26.09 4.46
CA GLN A 140 -11.53 -26.89 4.68
C GLN A 140 -11.87 -28.37 4.93
N GLU A 141 -12.90 -28.68 5.72
CA GLU A 141 -13.37 -30.06 5.92
C GLU A 141 -13.86 -30.70 4.62
N THR A 142 -14.48 -29.89 3.74
CA THR A 142 -15.01 -30.35 2.45
C THR A 142 -13.91 -30.59 1.41
N ASP A 143 -12.86 -29.76 1.38
CA ASP A 143 -11.75 -29.87 0.43
C ASP A 143 -10.41 -29.46 1.10
N ASN A 144 -9.91 -30.34 1.97
CA ASN A 144 -8.71 -30.07 2.77
C ASN A 144 -7.45 -29.96 1.91
N GLN A 145 -7.41 -30.63 0.75
CA GLN A 145 -6.28 -30.52 -0.17
C GLN A 145 -6.15 -29.09 -0.68
N THR A 146 -7.24 -28.50 -1.18
CA THR A 146 -7.22 -27.12 -1.70
C THR A 146 -6.92 -26.11 -0.60
N ALA A 147 -7.46 -26.33 0.61
CA ALA A 147 -7.15 -25.49 1.77
C ALA A 147 -5.65 -25.55 2.15
N THR A 148 -5.06 -26.74 2.15
CA THR A 148 -3.62 -26.94 2.43
C THR A 148 -2.76 -26.23 1.40
N GLU A 149 -3.07 -26.38 0.10
CA GLU A 149 -2.33 -25.69 -0.98
C GLU A 149 -2.42 -24.15 -0.85
N LEU A 150 -3.58 -23.63 -0.42
CA LEU A 150 -3.74 -22.20 -0.15
C LEU A 150 -2.92 -21.75 1.07
N LEU A 151 -2.96 -22.49 2.17
CA LEU A 151 -2.20 -22.19 3.39
C LEU A 151 -0.68 -22.26 3.15
N ASP A 152 -0.21 -23.23 2.36
CA ASP A 152 1.19 -23.35 1.95
C ASP A 152 1.62 -22.15 1.12
N TYR A 153 0.77 -21.69 0.19
CA TYR A 153 1.03 -20.46 -0.56
C TYR A 153 1.09 -19.23 0.35
N LEU A 154 0.17 -19.09 1.29
CA LEU A 154 0.14 -17.96 2.23
C LEU A 154 1.35 -17.96 3.17
N ARG A 155 1.79 -19.14 3.62
CA ARG A 155 3.02 -19.31 4.39
C ARG A 155 4.22 -18.88 3.55
N TYR A 156 4.33 -19.41 2.34
CA TYR A 156 5.39 -19.06 1.40
C TYR A 156 5.43 -17.55 1.16
N TYR A 157 4.29 -16.93 0.86
CA TYR A 157 4.18 -15.49 0.64
C TYR A 157 4.65 -14.71 1.88
N THR A 158 4.14 -15.04 3.07
CA THR A 158 4.47 -14.34 4.32
C THR A 158 5.95 -14.43 4.67
N PHE A 159 6.57 -15.61 4.49
CA PHE A 159 7.96 -15.82 4.89
C PHE A 159 8.99 -15.34 3.86
N ASN A 160 8.62 -15.24 2.58
CA ASN A 160 9.56 -14.82 1.54
C ASN A 160 9.45 -13.35 1.14
N VAL A 161 8.33 -12.66 1.37
CA VAL A 161 8.25 -11.21 1.12
C VAL A 161 9.32 -10.47 1.94
N ASN A 162 10.14 -9.65 1.25
CA ASN A 162 11.25 -8.88 1.80
C ASN A 162 12.29 -9.73 2.55
N SER A 163 12.46 -10.99 2.13
CA SER A 163 13.33 -11.97 2.82
C SER A 163 14.79 -11.55 2.84
N ALA A 164 15.26 -10.89 1.78
CA ALA A 164 16.64 -10.41 1.65
C ALA A 164 17.01 -9.34 2.69
N LYS A 165 16.04 -8.54 3.15
CA LYS A 165 16.26 -7.52 4.18
C LYS A 165 15.96 -8.02 5.59
N GLY A 166 15.15 -9.07 5.74
CA GLY A 166 14.77 -9.63 7.04
C GLY A 166 13.75 -8.79 7.83
N GLU A 167 13.28 -7.67 7.27
CA GLU A 167 12.37 -6.73 7.91
C GLU A 167 10.95 -6.90 7.37
N ASN A 168 10.27 -7.96 7.77
CA ASN A 168 8.86 -8.20 7.43
C ASN A 168 8.01 -8.35 8.71
N LEU A 169 7.09 -7.41 8.92
CA LEU A 169 6.18 -7.40 10.07
C LEU A 169 5.33 -8.66 10.17
N PHE A 170 4.77 -9.13 9.06
CA PHE A 170 3.89 -10.30 9.03
C PHE A 170 4.65 -11.59 9.32
N ARG A 171 5.89 -11.71 8.82
CA ARG A 171 6.79 -12.82 9.18
C ARG A 171 7.11 -12.80 10.69
N ALA A 172 7.54 -11.65 11.20
CA ALA A 172 7.87 -11.50 12.62
C ALA A 172 6.64 -11.82 13.50
N TRP A 173 5.46 -11.39 13.09
CA TRP A 173 4.21 -11.67 13.79
C TRP A 173 3.84 -13.16 13.76
N ALA A 174 3.98 -13.84 12.62
CA ALA A 174 3.72 -15.27 12.51
C ALA A 174 4.64 -16.10 13.42
N ILE A 175 5.93 -15.75 13.48
CA ILE A 175 6.90 -16.38 14.39
C ILE A 175 6.48 -16.16 15.84
N ARG A 176 6.20 -14.91 16.22
CA ARG A 176 5.76 -14.56 17.56
C ARG A 176 4.48 -15.29 17.98
N TRP A 177 3.50 -15.40 17.08
CA TRP A 177 2.28 -16.17 17.33
C TRP A 177 2.59 -17.62 17.68
N GLN A 178 3.45 -18.26 16.88
CA GLN A 178 3.83 -19.65 17.11
C GLN A 178 4.56 -19.84 18.45
N GLU A 179 5.44 -18.89 18.81
CA GLU A 179 6.15 -18.88 20.09
C GLU A 179 5.22 -18.68 21.29
N GLU A 180 4.25 -17.77 21.19
CA GLU A 180 3.35 -17.41 22.30
C GLU A 180 2.17 -18.39 22.48
N LYS A 181 1.65 -18.95 21.38
CA LYS A 181 0.45 -19.80 21.39
C LYS A 181 0.75 -21.28 21.23
N GLY A 182 1.93 -21.65 20.69
CA GLY A 182 2.26 -23.03 20.36
C GLY A 182 1.46 -23.58 19.15
N GLU A 183 0.83 -22.70 18.38
CA GLU A 183 -0.02 -23.04 17.24
C GLU A 183 0.62 -22.55 15.94
N ASP A 184 0.55 -23.35 14.88
CA ASP A 184 0.99 -22.93 13.55
C ASP A 184 -0.06 -21.98 12.92
N PRO A 185 0.30 -20.71 12.63
CA PRO A 185 -0.64 -19.74 12.06
C PRO A 185 -1.14 -20.13 10.66
N PHE A 186 -0.48 -21.07 9.97
CA PHE A 186 -0.91 -21.58 8.67
C PHE A 186 -1.33 -23.06 8.74
N GLY A 187 -1.60 -23.59 9.94
CA GLY A 187 -2.06 -24.97 10.11
C GLY A 187 -3.51 -25.21 9.66
N THR A 188 -4.37 -24.20 9.82
CA THR A 188 -5.79 -24.22 9.40
C THR A 188 -6.20 -22.83 8.90
N LEU A 189 -7.28 -22.76 8.12
CA LEU A 189 -7.84 -21.46 7.69
C LEU A 189 -8.32 -20.62 8.89
N GLU A 190 -8.82 -21.28 9.94
CA GLU A 190 -9.20 -20.62 11.20
C GLU A 190 -7.99 -19.99 11.89
N ASN A 191 -6.90 -20.74 12.08
CA ASN A 191 -5.68 -20.23 12.72
C ASN A 191 -5.08 -19.07 11.91
N TYR A 192 -5.18 -19.15 10.57
CA TYR A 192 -4.76 -18.07 9.70
C TYR A 192 -5.54 -16.78 10.00
N ILE A 193 -6.86 -16.82 10.07
CA ILE A 193 -7.64 -15.61 10.36
C ILE A 193 -7.44 -15.13 11.80
N ARG A 194 -7.38 -16.03 12.79
CA ARG A 194 -7.20 -15.64 14.20
C ARG A 194 -5.86 -14.94 14.45
N HIS A 195 -4.76 -15.43 13.87
CA HIS A 195 -3.47 -14.78 14.08
C HIS A 195 -3.40 -13.39 13.43
N ARG A 196 -4.06 -13.21 12.28
CA ARG A 196 -4.18 -11.94 11.56
C ARG A 196 -5.06 -10.95 12.34
N ALA A 197 -6.18 -11.41 12.88
CA ALA A 197 -7.06 -10.59 13.71
C ALA A 197 -6.31 -9.98 14.91
N GLU A 198 -5.44 -10.75 15.56
CA GLU A 198 -4.60 -10.23 16.65
C GLU A 198 -3.58 -9.17 16.20
N LEU A 199 -3.14 -9.21 14.94
CA LEU A 199 -2.28 -8.18 14.35
C LEU A 199 -3.07 -6.91 13.99
N PHE A 200 -4.35 -7.04 13.64
CA PHE A 200 -5.19 -5.90 13.21
C PHE A 200 -5.96 -5.22 14.32
N LYS A 201 -6.00 -5.79 15.53
CA LYS A 201 -6.79 -5.24 16.63
C LYS A 201 -6.33 -3.84 17.06
N ARG A 202 -7.29 -3.08 17.60
CA ARG A 202 -7.04 -1.84 18.35
C ARG A 202 -6.04 -2.15 19.49
N GLY A 203 -5.16 -1.20 19.78
CA GLY A 203 -4.02 -1.33 20.69
C GLY A 203 -2.68 -1.59 19.99
N ASN A 204 -2.68 -2.11 18.75
CA ASN A 204 -1.46 -2.21 17.95
C ASN A 204 -1.09 -0.85 17.34
N TYR A 205 0.21 -0.55 17.26
CA TYR A 205 0.73 0.79 16.94
C TYR A 205 0.13 1.40 15.66
N TYR A 206 0.22 0.70 14.52
CA TYR A 206 -0.25 1.24 13.22
C TYR A 206 -1.76 1.43 13.18
N VAL A 207 -2.50 0.51 13.80
CA VAL A 207 -3.97 0.58 13.91
C VAL A 207 -4.35 1.77 14.80
N GLU A 208 -3.67 1.97 15.93
CA GLU A 208 -3.89 3.15 16.78
C GLU A 208 -3.52 4.45 16.08
N GLN A 209 -2.44 4.46 15.30
CA GLN A 209 -2.04 5.63 14.52
C GLN A 209 -3.11 6.00 13.48
N TYR A 210 -3.69 5.02 12.79
CA TYR A 210 -4.78 5.25 11.84
C TYR A 210 -5.98 5.93 12.50
N PHE A 211 -6.50 5.38 13.60
CA PHE A 211 -7.67 5.97 14.28
C PHE A 211 -7.33 7.28 15.00
N ALA A 212 -6.10 7.45 15.48
CA ALA A 212 -5.63 8.74 15.99
C ALA A 212 -5.66 9.80 14.88
N ARG A 213 -5.29 9.43 13.65
CA ARG A 213 -5.40 10.31 12.48
C ARG A 213 -6.85 10.62 12.14
N ARG A 214 -7.71 9.59 12.04
CA ARG A 214 -9.16 9.77 11.78
C ARG A 214 -9.82 10.68 12.83
N ALA A 215 -9.36 10.62 14.08
CA ALA A 215 -9.82 11.49 15.16
C ALA A 215 -9.15 12.89 15.21
N GLY A 216 -8.31 13.23 14.22
CA GLY A 216 -7.59 14.52 14.18
C GLY A 216 -6.51 14.71 15.25
N LYS A 217 -6.10 13.63 15.94
CA LYS A 217 -5.06 13.68 16.99
C LYS A 217 -3.65 13.64 16.44
N THR A 218 -3.49 13.24 15.18
CA THR A 218 -2.23 13.32 14.43
C THR A 218 -2.53 13.58 12.97
N ILE A 219 -1.59 14.23 12.29
CA ILE A 219 -1.62 14.43 10.83
C ILE A 219 -0.87 13.32 10.08
N THR A 220 -0.16 12.44 10.79
CA THR A 220 0.71 11.44 10.20
C THR A 220 -0.07 10.33 9.51
N GLN A 221 0.32 10.03 8.27
CA GLN A 221 -0.14 8.86 7.52
C GLN A 221 0.94 7.78 7.52
N PHE A 222 0.53 6.52 7.56
CA PHE A 222 1.43 5.38 7.38
C PHE A 222 1.37 4.89 5.93
N PHE A 223 2.53 4.64 5.33
CA PHE A 223 2.70 4.13 3.97
C PHE A 223 3.56 2.86 4.02
N ASN A 224 3.20 1.86 3.21
CA ASN A 224 4.02 0.68 3.03
C ASN A 224 5.20 0.97 2.08
N ASP A 225 6.43 0.93 2.56
CA ASP A 225 7.63 1.12 1.72
C ASP A 225 8.03 -0.18 0.96
N TYR A 226 7.02 -0.90 0.47
CA TYR A 226 7.15 -2.11 -0.33
C TYR A 226 5.90 -2.27 -1.23
N SER A 227 6.06 -2.88 -2.40
CA SER A 227 4.95 -3.09 -3.34
C SER A 227 4.12 -4.34 -3.03
N GLU A 228 4.70 -5.29 -2.29
CA GLU A 228 3.97 -6.47 -1.82
C GLU A 228 3.26 -6.18 -0.50
N GLN A 229 2.24 -6.98 -0.20
CA GLN A 229 1.44 -6.89 1.03
C GLN A 229 0.69 -5.56 1.18
N ALA A 230 0.46 -4.80 0.09
CA ALA A 230 -0.26 -3.53 0.15
C ALA A 230 -1.68 -3.65 0.74
N ASP A 231 -2.39 -4.76 0.45
CA ASP A 231 -3.71 -5.06 1.02
C ASP A 231 -3.62 -5.42 2.53
N ASP A 232 -2.59 -6.17 2.94
CA ASP A 232 -2.37 -6.49 4.35
C ASP A 232 -2.01 -5.24 5.17
N CYS A 233 -1.16 -4.37 4.62
CA CYS A 233 -0.79 -3.11 5.23
C CYS A 233 -1.98 -2.14 5.29
N ARG A 234 -2.89 -2.17 4.31
CA ARG A 234 -4.15 -1.40 4.35
C ARG A 234 -4.97 -1.76 5.59
N LYS A 235 -5.10 -3.06 5.88
CA LYS A 235 -5.80 -3.58 7.09
C LYS A 235 -5.19 -3.13 8.41
N LEU A 236 -3.93 -2.66 8.40
CA LEU A 236 -3.25 -2.08 9.55
C LEU A 236 -3.39 -0.55 9.65
N GLY A 237 -3.85 0.12 8.58
CA GLY A 237 -3.91 1.58 8.53
C GLY A 237 -3.05 2.24 7.44
N SER A 238 -2.42 1.46 6.56
CA SER A 238 -1.63 2.03 5.46
C SER A 238 -2.52 2.70 4.43
N LEU A 239 -2.27 3.99 4.18
CA LEU A 239 -3.03 4.84 3.25
C LEU A 239 -2.28 5.12 1.95
N GLY A 240 -1.25 4.32 1.67
CA GLY A 240 -0.48 4.38 0.44
C GLY A 240 0.63 3.33 0.43
N GLY A 241 1.43 3.34 -0.63
CA GLY A 241 2.59 2.48 -0.76
C GLY A 241 3.63 3.06 -1.70
N THR A 242 4.83 2.48 -1.69
CA THR A 242 5.89 2.86 -2.63
C THR A 242 6.42 1.66 -3.38
N THR A 243 6.81 1.89 -4.63
CA THR A 243 7.58 0.96 -5.44
C THR A 243 8.80 1.71 -5.98
N ASN A 244 9.92 1.00 -6.11
CA ASN A 244 11.10 1.47 -6.83
C ASN A 244 11.72 0.28 -7.60
N PRO A 245 12.67 0.50 -8.54
CA PRO A 245 13.22 -0.59 -9.35
C PRO A 245 13.83 -1.72 -8.51
N VAL A 246 14.50 -1.38 -7.41
CA VAL A 246 15.06 -2.39 -6.49
C VAL A 246 13.94 -3.20 -5.85
N ILE A 247 12.85 -2.56 -5.39
CA ILE A 247 11.68 -3.25 -4.84
C ILE A 247 11.00 -4.13 -5.90
N ALA A 248 10.89 -3.66 -7.14
CA ALA A 248 10.32 -4.45 -8.23
C ALA A 248 11.19 -5.69 -8.55
N THR A 249 12.51 -5.55 -8.52
CA THR A 249 13.45 -6.68 -8.66
C THR A 249 13.43 -7.60 -7.44
N LEU A 250 13.42 -7.06 -6.21
CA LEU A 250 13.35 -7.86 -4.98
C LEU A 250 12.07 -8.69 -4.93
N GLY A 251 10.94 -8.15 -5.38
CA GLY A 251 9.69 -8.91 -5.46
C GLY A 251 9.83 -10.21 -6.25
N GLU A 252 10.61 -10.21 -7.33
CA GLU A 252 10.93 -11.43 -8.10
C GLU A 252 11.75 -12.42 -7.29
N ASP A 253 12.85 -11.97 -6.69
CA ASP A 253 13.75 -12.83 -5.92
C ASP A 253 13.04 -13.42 -4.69
N ASP A 254 12.17 -12.63 -4.06
CA ASP A 254 11.37 -13.02 -2.91
C ASP A 254 10.26 -14.00 -3.30
N ILE A 255 9.54 -13.77 -4.41
CA ILE A 255 8.29 -14.50 -4.72
C ILE A 255 8.28 -15.03 -6.16
N PRO A 256 9.24 -15.87 -6.57
CA PRO A 256 9.34 -16.38 -7.93
C PRO A 256 8.07 -17.11 -8.40
N CYS A 257 7.33 -17.79 -7.51
CA CYS A 257 6.10 -18.49 -7.89
C CYS A 257 5.00 -17.56 -8.41
N LYS A 258 5.00 -16.29 -7.97
CA LYS A 258 4.07 -15.25 -8.43
C LYS A 258 4.60 -14.55 -9.68
N TRP A 259 5.87 -14.15 -9.66
CA TRP A 259 6.41 -13.22 -10.66
C TRP A 259 7.04 -13.89 -11.89
N ALA A 260 7.58 -15.11 -11.78
CA ALA A 260 8.16 -15.80 -12.94
C ALA A 260 7.14 -16.06 -14.07
N PRO A 261 5.88 -16.48 -13.80
CA PRO A 261 4.86 -16.61 -14.86
C PRO A 261 4.56 -15.29 -15.57
N VAL A 262 4.56 -14.17 -14.84
CA VAL A 262 4.33 -12.82 -15.40
C VAL A 262 5.48 -12.45 -16.34
N ARG A 263 6.72 -12.61 -15.90
CA ARG A 263 7.90 -12.35 -16.73
C ARG A 263 7.96 -13.21 -17.98
N ARG A 264 7.63 -14.50 -17.87
CA ARG A 264 7.58 -15.40 -19.02
C ARG A 264 6.63 -14.84 -20.08
N ARG A 265 5.43 -14.41 -19.69
CA ARG A 265 4.44 -13.81 -20.59
C ARG A 265 4.94 -12.52 -21.24
N ILE A 266 5.61 -11.66 -20.46
CA ILE A 266 6.20 -10.41 -20.96
C ILE A 266 7.32 -10.72 -21.96
N ALA A 267 8.23 -11.65 -21.64
CA ALA A 267 9.33 -12.04 -22.52
C ALA A 267 8.83 -12.69 -23.82
N GLU A 268 7.84 -13.57 -23.74
CA GLU A 268 7.20 -14.17 -24.92
C GLU A 268 6.60 -13.09 -25.83
N ARG A 269 5.93 -12.09 -25.25
CA ARG A 269 5.38 -10.95 -26.00
C ARG A 269 6.48 -10.06 -26.58
N GLN A 270 7.50 -9.74 -25.80
CA GLN A 270 8.66 -8.94 -26.20
C GLN A 270 9.32 -9.53 -27.45
N ILE A 271 9.63 -10.83 -27.43
CA ILE A 271 10.25 -11.55 -28.55
C ILE A 271 9.31 -11.57 -29.77
N LYS A 272 8.01 -11.85 -29.55
CA LYS A 272 7.03 -11.97 -30.62
C LYS A 272 6.77 -10.63 -31.34
N GLU A 273 6.72 -9.53 -30.59
CA GLU A 273 6.38 -8.20 -31.11
C GLU A 273 7.62 -7.36 -31.47
N GLY A 274 8.83 -7.85 -31.18
CA GLY A 274 10.08 -7.14 -31.47
C GLY A 274 10.27 -5.90 -30.59
N LEU A 275 9.81 -5.96 -29.33
CA LEU A 275 9.88 -4.86 -28.37
C LEU A 275 11.24 -4.86 -27.65
N ASP A 276 11.69 -3.69 -27.21
CA ASP A 276 12.97 -3.55 -26.51
C ASP A 276 12.90 -3.97 -25.04
N ASP A 277 14.07 -4.05 -24.40
CA ASP A 277 14.19 -4.42 -22.98
C ASP A 277 13.58 -3.35 -22.05
N GLU A 278 13.54 -2.10 -22.51
CA GLU A 278 12.93 -0.99 -21.80
C GLU A 278 11.42 -1.19 -21.64
N TRP A 279 10.75 -1.58 -22.72
CA TRP A 279 9.34 -1.93 -22.69
C TRP A 279 9.09 -3.08 -21.71
N ALA A 280 9.92 -4.12 -21.74
CA ALA A 280 9.76 -5.28 -20.87
C ALA A 280 9.93 -4.92 -19.38
N GLY A 281 10.96 -4.14 -19.04
CA GLY A 281 11.21 -3.68 -17.68
C GLY A 281 10.11 -2.75 -17.15
N THR A 282 9.63 -1.83 -18.00
CA THR A 282 8.53 -0.93 -17.67
C THR A 282 7.23 -1.70 -17.46
N THR A 283 6.90 -2.63 -18.37
CA THR A 283 5.70 -3.48 -18.28
C THR A 283 5.72 -4.33 -17.00
N PHE A 284 6.88 -4.91 -16.63
CA PHE A 284 6.98 -5.66 -15.38
C PHE A 284 6.80 -4.76 -14.15
N THR A 285 7.34 -3.54 -14.17
CA THR A 285 7.13 -2.56 -13.09
C THR A 285 5.66 -2.17 -12.98
N GLU A 286 4.96 -2.00 -14.11
CA GLU A 286 3.51 -1.78 -14.14
C GLU A 286 2.74 -2.93 -13.48
N GLU A 287 3.10 -4.20 -13.72
CA GLU A 287 2.48 -5.35 -13.06
C GLU A 287 2.63 -5.32 -11.53
N VAL A 288 3.83 -5.02 -11.05
CA VAL A 288 4.14 -4.90 -9.61
C VAL A 288 3.35 -3.76 -8.98
N VAL A 289 3.31 -2.60 -9.64
CA VAL A 289 2.60 -1.42 -9.17
C VAL A 289 1.09 -1.64 -9.20
N VAL A 290 0.54 -2.26 -10.25
CA VAL A 290 -0.89 -2.59 -10.34
C VAL A 290 -1.30 -3.52 -9.20
N ASN A 291 -0.52 -4.56 -8.88
CA ASN A 291 -0.80 -5.43 -7.73
C ASN A 291 -0.94 -4.62 -6.42
N ALA A 292 -0.05 -3.66 -6.18
CA ALA A 292 -0.12 -2.79 -5.00
C ALA A 292 -1.33 -1.83 -5.06
N MET A 293 -1.59 -1.25 -6.24
CA MET A 293 -2.69 -0.32 -6.48
C MET A 293 -4.05 -0.98 -6.26
N LEU A 294 -4.21 -2.23 -6.69
CA LEU A 294 -5.39 -3.04 -6.40
C LEU A 294 -5.57 -3.22 -4.90
N GLY A 295 -4.49 -3.50 -4.15
CA GLY A 295 -4.50 -3.59 -2.70
C GLY A 295 -5.05 -2.35 -2.00
N GLN A 296 -4.87 -1.16 -2.59
CA GLN A 296 -5.28 0.14 -2.05
C GLN A 296 -6.51 0.74 -2.77
N ARG A 297 -7.08 0.04 -3.75
CA ARG A 297 -8.09 0.59 -4.65
C ARG A 297 -9.37 1.05 -3.94
N PRO A 298 -9.93 0.32 -2.95
CA PRO A 298 -11.12 0.77 -2.25
C PRO A 298 -10.91 2.11 -1.55
N VAL A 299 -9.78 2.27 -0.86
CA VAL A 299 -9.42 3.50 -0.14
C VAL A 299 -9.24 4.67 -1.11
N PHE A 300 -8.65 4.43 -2.27
CA PHE A 300 -8.55 5.45 -3.31
C PHE A 300 -9.90 5.90 -3.84
N LEU A 301 -10.77 4.96 -4.21
CA LEU A 301 -12.08 5.32 -4.74
C LEU A 301 -12.92 6.04 -3.70
N LEU A 302 -12.95 5.55 -2.46
CA LEU A 302 -13.82 6.11 -1.43
C LEU A 302 -13.30 7.41 -0.80
N GLU A 303 -11.98 7.60 -0.72
CA GLU A 303 -11.38 8.69 0.08
C GLU A 303 -10.33 9.53 -0.66
N GLY A 304 -9.92 9.14 -1.87
CA GLY A 304 -8.85 9.82 -2.60
C GLY A 304 -7.44 9.54 -2.07
N LEU A 305 -7.33 8.69 -1.05
CA LEU A 305 -6.09 8.17 -0.46
C LEU A 305 -5.58 6.93 -1.22
N GLY A 306 -4.71 6.11 -0.63
CA GLY A 306 -4.35 4.80 -1.20
C GLY A 306 -3.46 4.89 -2.44
N ARG A 307 -2.59 5.89 -2.54
CA ARG A 307 -1.70 6.04 -3.69
C ARG A 307 -0.46 5.18 -3.60
N VAL A 308 -0.02 4.66 -4.75
CA VAL A 308 1.18 3.82 -4.87
C VAL A 308 2.22 4.49 -5.76
N ALA A 309 3.45 4.65 -5.26
CA ALA A 309 4.51 5.27 -6.05
C ALA A 309 5.01 4.34 -7.18
N PHE A 310 5.03 4.86 -8.40
CA PHE A 310 5.70 4.30 -9.58
C PHE A 310 6.98 5.10 -9.82
N GLN A 311 8.15 4.50 -9.67
CA GLN A 311 9.41 5.17 -9.93
C GLN A 311 9.74 5.15 -11.42
N LEU A 312 9.89 6.33 -12.02
CA LEU A 312 10.41 6.48 -13.37
C LEU A 312 11.87 6.04 -13.44
N ARG A 313 12.32 5.65 -14.64
CA ARG A 313 13.68 5.17 -14.91
C ARG A 313 14.74 6.09 -14.31
N THR A 314 15.60 5.52 -13.45
CA THR A 314 16.59 6.29 -12.72
C THR A 314 17.78 6.69 -13.60
N ASP A 315 18.05 5.98 -14.68
CA ASP A 315 19.08 6.31 -15.67
C ASP A 315 18.65 7.40 -16.67
N LYS A 316 17.36 7.80 -16.64
CA LYS A 316 16.77 8.87 -17.46
C LYS A 316 16.35 10.08 -16.63
N HIS A 317 16.84 10.20 -15.39
CA HIS A 317 16.36 11.20 -14.43
C HIS A 317 16.66 12.67 -14.84
N ASP A 318 17.58 12.88 -15.78
CA ASP A 318 17.96 14.17 -16.35
C ASP A 318 17.44 14.39 -17.79
N ASP A 319 16.71 13.42 -18.36
CA ASP A 319 16.10 13.49 -19.68
C ASP A 319 14.65 13.98 -19.58
N ILE A 320 14.47 15.30 -19.63
CA ILE A 320 13.14 15.89 -19.47
C ILE A 320 12.16 15.47 -20.57
N ASP A 321 12.61 15.37 -21.81
CA ASP A 321 11.74 15.05 -22.93
C ASP A 321 11.26 13.60 -22.81
N TYR A 322 12.13 12.68 -22.39
CA TYR A 322 11.73 11.32 -22.05
C TYR A 322 10.70 11.31 -20.91
N LEU A 323 11.00 11.96 -19.79
CA LEU A 323 10.14 11.93 -18.60
C LEU A 323 8.75 12.52 -18.87
N LEU A 324 8.67 13.64 -19.60
CA LEU A 324 7.41 14.29 -19.95
C LEU A 324 6.60 13.54 -21.02
N ASN A 325 7.23 12.64 -21.79
CA ASN A 325 6.55 11.84 -22.81
C ASN A 325 6.12 10.45 -22.31
N GLU A 326 6.96 9.77 -21.52
CA GLU A 326 6.72 8.39 -21.10
C GLU A 326 5.78 8.30 -19.89
N ALA A 327 5.94 9.16 -18.88
CA ALA A 327 5.10 9.09 -17.67
C ALA A 327 3.59 9.24 -17.96
N PRO A 328 3.15 10.14 -18.86
CA PRO A 328 1.73 10.21 -19.23
C PRO A 328 1.25 8.93 -19.94
N GLU A 329 2.10 8.26 -20.72
CA GLU A 329 1.72 6.99 -21.37
C GLU A 329 1.59 5.86 -20.35
N ILE A 330 2.54 5.73 -19.43
CA ILE A 330 2.44 4.81 -18.29
C ILE A 330 1.14 5.07 -17.52
N TYR A 331 0.83 6.34 -17.23
CA TYR A 331 -0.39 6.70 -16.51
C TYR A 331 -1.65 6.20 -17.23
N MET A 332 -1.74 6.40 -18.55
CA MET A 332 -2.89 5.95 -19.34
C MET A 332 -3.01 4.42 -19.36
N ARG A 333 -1.89 3.69 -19.52
CA ARG A 333 -1.89 2.22 -19.43
C ARG A 333 -2.36 1.73 -18.05
N LEU A 334 -1.92 2.37 -16.97
CA LEU A 334 -2.38 2.06 -15.61
C LEU A 334 -3.89 2.33 -15.45
N CYS A 335 -4.39 3.44 -16.01
CA CYS A 335 -5.82 3.75 -16.02
C CYS A 335 -6.64 2.67 -16.74
N GLU A 336 -6.20 2.24 -17.92
CA GLU A 336 -6.85 1.19 -18.70
C GLU A 336 -6.92 -0.14 -17.94
N ARG A 337 -5.86 -0.48 -17.20
CA ARG A 337 -5.82 -1.72 -16.40
C ARG A 337 -6.76 -1.70 -15.20
N LEU A 338 -6.95 -0.54 -14.58
CA LEU A 338 -7.78 -0.37 -13.37
C LEU A 338 -9.25 -0.10 -13.69
N LYS A 339 -9.56 0.43 -14.88
CA LYS A 339 -10.93 0.75 -15.28
C LYS A 339 -11.91 -0.43 -15.12
N PRO A 340 -11.60 -1.67 -15.57
CA PRO A 340 -12.50 -2.81 -15.37
C PRO A 340 -12.73 -3.14 -13.89
N VAL A 341 -11.77 -2.84 -13.02
CA VAL A 341 -11.89 -3.06 -11.57
C VAL A 341 -12.89 -2.07 -10.99
N ASP A 342 -12.80 -0.79 -11.35
CA ASP A 342 -13.77 0.21 -10.89
C ASP A 342 -15.18 -0.10 -11.37
N GLU A 343 -15.31 -0.52 -12.63
CA GLU A 343 -16.59 -0.96 -13.20
C GLU A 343 -17.18 -2.11 -12.38
N ILE A 344 -16.37 -3.12 -12.02
CA ILE A 344 -16.82 -4.21 -11.16
C ILE A 344 -17.23 -3.69 -9.78
N LEU A 345 -16.43 -2.85 -9.13
CA LEU A 345 -16.69 -2.39 -7.76
C LEU A 345 -17.99 -1.56 -7.69
N LEU A 346 -18.23 -0.70 -8.69
CA LEU A 346 -19.36 0.23 -8.72
C LEU A 346 -20.62 -0.31 -9.42
N GLU A 347 -20.56 -1.43 -10.14
CA GLU A 347 -21.74 -2.03 -10.78
C GLU A 347 -22.83 -2.40 -9.75
N ASP A 348 -24.04 -1.87 -9.90
CA ASP A 348 -25.16 -2.02 -8.93
C ASP A 348 -24.85 -1.49 -7.50
N ALA A 349 -23.77 -0.74 -7.31
CA ALA A 349 -23.45 -0.09 -6.03
C ALA A 349 -24.44 1.05 -5.71
N ASP A 350 -24.51 1.42 -4.44
CA ASP A 350 -25.39 2.51 -4.00
C ASP A 350 -24.92 3.86 -4.58
N GLU A 351 -25.86 4.78 -4.80
CA GLU A 351 -25.57 6.13 -5.34
C GLU A 351 -24.52 6.86 -4.48
N LEU A 352 -24.49 6.60 -3.18
CA LEU A 352 -23.43 7.08 -2.27
C LEU A 352 -22.03 6.77 -2.82
N TYR A 353 -21.77 5.54 -3.27
CA TYR A 353 -20.43 5.14 -3.70
C TYR A 353 -20.05 5.73 -5.05
N HIS A 354 -21.01 5.95 -5.94
CA HIS A 354 -20.80 6.70 -7.16
C HIS A 354 -20.43 8.15 -6.88
N LYS A 355 -21.10 8.79 -5.91
CA LYS A 355 -20.78 10.15 -5.47
C LYS A 355 -19.43 10.23 -4.78
N LEU A 356 -19.12 9.29 -3.88
CA LEU A 356 -17.83 9.28 -3.18
C LEU A 356 -16.70 9.12 -4.19
N SER A 357 -16.82 8.20 -5.14
CA SER A 357 -15.77 7.91 -6.14
C SER A 357 -15.68 8.89 -7.32
N GLU A 358 -16.53 9.91 -7.34
CA GLU A 358 -16.57 10.92 -8.41
C GLU A 358 -15.19 11.56 -8.63
N GLY A 359 -14.79 11.68 -9.90
CA GLY A 359 -13.48 12.22 -10.31
C GLY A 359 -12.30 11.26 -10.10
N ARG A 360 -12.52 10.03 -9.61
CA ARG A 360 -11.46 9.02 -9.40
C ARG A 360 -11.67 7.74 -10.20
N VAL A 361 -12.90 7.46 -10.60
CA VAL A 361 -13.23 6.33 -11.50
C VAL A 361 -12.44 6.42 -12.79
N GLY A 362 -11.81 5.31 -13.19
CA GLY A 362 -10.98 5.21 -14.38
C GLY A 362 -9.60 5.86 -14.25
N HIS A 363 -9.27 6.46 -13.10
CA HIS A 363 -7.96 7.09 -12.87
C HIS A 363 -7.02 6.18 -12.10
N SER A 364 -5.75 6.21 -12.49
CA SER A 364 -4.67 5.53 -11.78
C SER A 364 -4.43 6.16 -10.39
N ASN A 365 -4.39 5.33 -9.34
CA ASN A 365 -4.00 5.73 -7.98
C ASN A 365 -2.50 5.69 -7.75
N ASN A 366 -1.70 6.24 -8.68
CA ASN A 366 -0.24 6.30 -8.51
C ASN A 366 0.25 7.71 -8.15
N HIS A 367 1.47 7.73 -7.62
CA HIS A 367 2.39 8.85 -7.73
C HIS A 367 3.49 8.49 -8.74
N PHE A 368 4.00 9.44 -9.50
CA PHE A 368 5.29 9.27 -10.17
C PHE A 368 6.40 9.68 -9.22
N LYS A 369 7.24 8.72 -8.85
CA LYS A 369 8.40 8.96 -8.03
C LYS A 369 9.51 9.55 -8.92
N VAL A 370 9.92 10.78 -8.63
CA VAL A 370 10.82 11.60 -9.45
C VAL A 370 12.07 11.92 -8.64
N SER A 371 13.25 11.57 -9.16
CA SER A 371 14.52 11.87 -8.50
C SER A 371 14.87 13.35 -8.63
N VAL A 372 15.05 14.03 -7.50
CA VAL A 372 15.39 15.45 -7.44
C VAL A 372 16.90 15.60 -7.25
N THR A 373 17.66 15.25 -8.28
CA THR A 373 19.13 15.38 -8.28
C THR A 373 19.62 16.70 -8.89
N GLY A 374 18.72 17.48 -9.50
CA GLY A 374 19.05 18.75 -10.16
C GLY A 374 17.82 19.46 -10.74
N PRO A 375 18.03 20.50 -11.56
CA PRO A 375 16.95 21.36 -12.08
C PRO A 375 15.91 20.62 -12.93
N VAL A 376 16.29 19.52 -13.59
CA VAL A 376 15.37 18.72 -14.41
C VAL A 376 14.29 18.08 -13.54
N GLY A 377 14.67 17.48 -12.40
CA GLY A 377 13.70 16.87 -11.48
C GLY A 377 12.67 17.89 -10.99
N LEU A 378 13.11 19.08 -10.58
CA LEU A 378 12.22 20.17 -10.17
C LEU A 378 11.28 20.61 -11.29
N LYS A 379 11.80 20.74 -12.52
CA LYS A 379 10.96 21.08 -13.68
C LYS A 379 9.91 20.00 -13.93
N VAL A 380 10.28 18.72 -13.89
CA VAL A 380 9.33 17.60 -14.06
C VAL A 380 8.25 17.61 -12.98
N LEU A 381 8.60 17.85 -11.71
CA LEU A 381 7.62 18.00 -10.63
C LEU A 381 6.58 19.08 -10.94
N ARG A 382 7.05 20.26 -11.38
CA ARG A 382 6.18 21.37 -11.76
C ARG A 382 5.29 21.01 -12.96
N GLU A 383 5.88 20.53 -14.05
CA GLU A 383 5.14 20.25 -15.30
C GLU A 383 4.09 19.13 -15.11
N PHE A 384 4.41 18.09 -14.34
CA PHE A 384 3.46 17.03 -13.98
C PHE A 384 2.29 17.57 -13.16
N ASN A 385 2.58 18.38 -12.14
CA ASN A 385 1.53 18.99 -11.32
C ASN A 385 0.71 20.06 -12.07
N ALA A 386 1.31 20.70 -13.08
CA ALA A 386 0.65 21.65 -13.99
C ALA A 386 -0.21 20.99 -15.07
N GLY A 387 -0.14 19.66 -15.21
CA GLY A 387 -0.78 18.92 -16.29
C GLY A 387 -0.22 19.24 -17.67
N ASN A 388 1.03 19.70 -17.73
CA ASN A 388 1.72 20.06 -18.98
C ASN A 388 2.31 18.82 -19.66
N ASN A 389 1.40 17.95 -20.08
CA ASN A 389 1.69 16.78 -20.90
C ASN A 389 0.68 16.68 -22.04
N LYS A 390 0.93 15.76 -22.96
CA LYS A 390 0.09 15.56 -24.16
C LYS A 390 -1.39 15.27 -23.88
N TYR A 391 -1.75 14.82 -22.67
CA TYR A 391 -3.13 14.54 -22.28
C TYR A 391 -3.78 15.68 -21.48
N GLY A 392 -3.02 16.72 -21.09
CA GLY A 392 -3.54 17.83 -20.29
C GLY A 392 -3.98 17.44 -18.86
N ILE A 393 -3.50 16.29 -18.35
CA ILE A 393 -3.91 15.73 -17.06
C ILE A 393 -2.85 15.98 -15.99
N ARG A 394 -3.26 16.29 -14.77
CA ARG A 394 -2.32 16.37 -13.65
C ARG A 394 -1.77 14.98 -13.31
N LEU A 395 -0.45 14.86 -13.23
CA LEU A 395 0.24 13.67 -12.75
C LEU A 395 0.77 13.94 -11.34
N TYR A 396 0.34 13.15 -10.36
CA TYR A 396 0.74 13.31 -8.96
C TYR A 396 2.16 12.80 -8.76
N THR A 397 2.96 13.46 -7.91
CA THR A 397 4.39 13.19 -7.78
C THR A 397 4.78 12.71 -6.40
N ASN A 398 5.88 11.96 -6.36
CA ASN A 398 6.64 11.68 -5.15
C ASN A 398 8.08 12.13 -5.39
N ALA A 399 8.43 13.33 -4.96
CA ALA A 399 9.80 13.85 -5.04
C ALA A 399 10.72 13.00 -4.14
N THR A 400 11.73 12.36 -4.70
CA THR A 400 12.64 11.46 -3.98
C THR A 400 14.10 11.87 -4.19
N VAL A 401 15.01 11.23 -3.46
CA VAL A 401 16.45 11.56 -3.46
C VAL A 401 16.67 12.99 -2.94
N THR A 402 15.82 13.42 -2.00
CA THR A 402 15.98 14.68 -1.26
C THR A 402 16.67 14.40 0.06
N HIS A 403 17.83 15.02 0.29
CA HIS A 403 18.70 14.75 1.46
C HIS A 403 18.94 15.98 2.33
N ASP A 404 18.55 17.18 1.88
CA ASP A 404 18.69 18.41 2.63
C ASP A 404 17.43 19.28 2.55
N LEU A 405 17.35 20.28 3.43
CA LEU A 405 16.21 21.18 3.52
C LEU A 405 15.96 21.97 2.24
N SER A 406 17.02 22.39 1.53
CA SER A 406 16.89 23.20 0.32
C SER A 406 16.29 22.41 -0.84
N GLN A 407 16.66 21.14 -0.99
CA GLN A 407 16.06 20.23 -1.96
C GLN A 407 14.60 19.96 -1.64
N ILE A 408 14.27 19.78 -0.36
CA ILE A 408 12.89 19.54 0.08
C ILE A 408 12.03 20.78 -0.23
N VAL A 409 12.47 21.97 0.18
CA VAL A 409 11.78 23.25 -0.06
C VAL A 409 11.59 23.50 -1.55
N ALA A 410 12.65 23.37 -2.36
CA ALA A 410 12.55 23.57 -3.80
C ALA A 410 11.58 22.58 -4.47
N SER A 411 11.49 21.35 -3.95
CA SER A 411 10.53 20.35 -4.44
C SER A 411 9.10 20.74 -4.10
N VAL A 412 8.86 21.21 -2.87
CA VAL A 412 7.56 21.73 -2.42
C VAL A 412 7.12 22.91 -3.29
N ASP A 413 8.01 23.90 -3.51
CA ASP A 413 7.72 25.07 -4.34
C ASP A 413 7.35 24.66 -5.77
N ALA A 414 8.13 23.77 -6.40
CA ALA A 414 7.86 23.28 -7.74
C ALA A 414 6.49 22.58 -7.86
N GLU A 415 6.13 21.75 -6.87
CA GLU A 415 4.81 21.10 -6.82
C GLU A 415 3.69 22.13 -6.66
N ILE A 416 3.83 23.11 -5.76
CA ILE A 416 2.84 24.17 -5.52
C ILE A 416 2.65 25.04 -6.76
N GLU A 417 3.73 25.48 -7.40
CA GLU A 417 3.66 26.27 -8.64
C GLU A 417 2.90 25.52 -9.74
N GLY A 418 3.19 24.23 -9.92
CA GLY A 418 2.50 23.39 -10.88
C GLY A 418 1.01 23.27 -10.57
N MET A 419 0.66 23.02 -9.30
CA MET A 419 -0.72 22.94 -8.84
C MET A 419 -1.47 24.26 -9.13
N ILE A 420 -0.92 25.42 -8.74
CA ILE A 420 -1.54 26.73 -8.99
C ILE A 420 -1.78 26.96 -10.49
N GLU A 421 -0.82 26.57 -11.34
CA GLU A 421 -0.98 26.67 -12.78
C GLU A 421 -2.12 25.79 -13.31
N TYR A 422 -2.21 24.54 -12.83
CA TYR A 422 -3.29 23.62 -13.20
C TYR A 422 -4.67 24.17 -12.79
N GLN A 423 -4.77 24.72 -11.58
CA GLN A 423 -5.99 25.39 -11.09
C GLN A 423 -6.43 26.51 -12.02
N ARG A 424 -5.49 27.39 -12.38
CA ARG A 424 -5.73 28.53 -13.25
C ARG A 424 -6.17 28.09 -14.65
N LYS A 425 -5.62 27.00 -15.16
CA LYS A 425 -5.93 26.46 -16.50
C LYS A 425 -7.30 25.79 -16.57
N THR A 426 -7.64 24.99 -15.57
CA THR A 426 -8.82 24.12 -15.63
C THR A 426 -10.02 24.69 -14.87
N GLY A 427 -9.80 25.66 -13.98
CA GLY A 427 -10.82 26.13 -13.04
C GLY A 427 -11.21 25.09 -12.00
N GLN A 428 -10.64 23.87 -12.05
CA GLN A 428 -10.79 22.88 -10.99
C GLN A 428 -10.11 23.46 -9.77
N LYS A 429 -10.89 23.69 -8.71
CA LYS A 429 -10.28 23.98 -7.41
C LYS A 429 -9.24 22.88 -7.16
N LEU A 430 -8.00 23.28 -6.93
CA LEU A 430 -7.14 22.49 -6.06
C LEU A 430 -7.98 22.42 -4.80
N ALA A 431 -8.61 21.28 -4.54
CA ALA A 431 -9.58 21.21 -3.46
C ALA A 431 -8.98 21.91 -2.25
N GLU A 432 -9.74 22.70 -1.51
CA GLU A 432 -9.32 23.27 -0.22
C GLU A 432 -9.07 22.15 0.84
N GLU A 433 -8.78 20.91 0.37
CA GLU A 433 -8.76 19.59 1.00
C GLU A 433 -7.61 18.71 0.42
N VAL A 434 -6.55 19.31 -0.17
CA VAL A 434 -5.32 18.60 -0.66
C VAL A 434 -4.43 18.07 0.49
N THR A 435 -4.99 17.81 1.67
CA THR A 435 -4.25 17.18 2.78
C THR A 435 -4.22 15.66 2.70
N GLU A 436 -5.01 15.03 1.83
CA GLU A 436 -5.20 13.58 1.83
C GLU A 436 -4.91 12.99 0.43
N GLY A 437 -3.68 12.51 0.24
CA GLY A 437 -3.29 11.77 -0.97
C GLY A 437 -2.76 12.63 -2.13
N GLY A 438 -2.34 13.87 -1.92
CA GLY A 438 -1.70 14.73 -2.92
C GLY A 438 -0.27 14.30 -3.31
N SER A 439 0.45 15.12 -4.08
CA SER A 439 1.89 14.94 -4.31
C SER A 439 2.68 15.01 -2.99
N VAL A 440 3.81 14.30 -2.91
CA VAL A 440 4.59 14.15 -1.67
C VAL A 440 6.08 14.37 -1.89
N VAL A 441 6.78 14.82 -0.86
CA VAL A 441 8.25 14.91 -0.85
C VAL A 441 8.82 13.89 0.14
N THR A 442 9.53 12.89 -0.38
CA THR A 442 10.24 11.88 0.40
C THR A 442 11.57 12.42 0.88
N SER A 443 11.66 12.60 2.21
CA SER A 443 12.87 12.99 2.92
C SER A 443 13.76 11.76 3.20
N MET A 444 14.90 11.63 2.51
CA MET A 444 15.80 10.47 2.59
C MET A 444 16.84 10.60 3.71
N MET A 445 16.42 11.09 4.88
CA MET A 445 17.35 11.49 5.96
C MET A 445 18.16 10.35 6.53
N GLY A 446 17.67 9.10 6.52
CA GLY A 446 18.44 7.96 7.01
C GLY A 446 19.78 7.82 6.29
N ARG A 447 19.80 7.99 4.96
CA ARG A 447 21.03 7.97 4.16
C ARG A 447 21.92 9.17 4.42
N TYR A 448 21.32 10.33 4.67
CA TYR A 448 22.05 11.53 5.05
C TYR A 448 22.76 11.34 6.40
N LEU A 449 22.09 10.72 7.38
CA LEU A 449 22.70 10.38 8.65
C LEU A 449 23.83 9.38 8.52
N ASP A 450 23.66 8.33 7.71
CA ASP A 450 24.71 7.35 7.49
C ASP A 450 25.96 7.99 6.87
N ALA A 451 25.78 8.93 5.95
CA ALA A 451 26.88 9.71 5.37
C ALA A 451 27.56 10.60 6.42
N MET A 452 26.80 11.36 7.22
CA MET A 452 27.35 12.20 8.28
C MET A 452 28.12 11.40 9.33
N ARG A 453 27.58 10.24 9.75
CA ARG A 453 28.29 9.31 10.64
C ARG A 453 29.60 8.86 10.01
N HIS A 454 29.54 8.41 8.76
CA HIS A 454 30.72 7.90 8.06
C HIS A 454 31.82 8.96 7.93
N GLU A 455 31.46 10.19 7.52
CA GLU A 455 32.39 11.31 7.41
C GLU A 455 33.02 11.66 8.76
N ARG A 456 32.22 11.69 9.84
CA ARG A 456 32.73 11.99 11.18
C ARG A 456 33.64 10.88 11.71
N ILE A 457 33.30 9.62 11.47
CA ILE A 457 34.15 8.47 11.81
C ILE A 457 35.48 8.52 11.05
N GLU A 458 35.45 8.79 9.74
CA GLU A 458 36.67 8.92 8.94
C GLU A 458 37.54 10.10 9.42
N PHE A 459 36.94 11.23 9.79
CA PHE A 459 37.65 12.34 10.40
C PHE A 459 38.33 11.94 11.72
N ILE A 460 37.63 11.21 12.59
CA ILE A 460 38.20 10.68 13.84
C ILE A 460 39.38 9.77 13.52
N LEU A 461 39.21 8.78 12.62
CA LEU A 461 40.27 7.85 12.24
C LEU A 461 41.49 8.56 11.66
N GLN A 462 41.29 9.57 10.80
CA GLN A 462 42.39 10.36 10.22
C GLN A 462 43.11 11.23 11.26
N SER A 463 42.42 11.57 12.35
CA SER A 463 42.96 12.34 13.46
C SER A 463 43.75 11.49 14.45
N LEU A 464 43.68 10.16 14.40
CA LEU A 464 44.47 9.28 15.25
C LEU A 464 45.84 8.97 14.64
N ASP A 465 46.87 8.90 15.49
CA ASP A 465 48.20 8.46 15.10
C ASP A 465 48.31 6.92 15.10
N GLU A 466 49.30 6.39 14.38
CA GLU A 466 49.64 4.96 14.46
C GLU A 466 50.31 4.63 15.81
N PRO A 467 50.08 3.44 16.39
CA PRO A 467 49.30 2.31 15.84
C PRO A 467 47.79 2.37 16.15
N LEU A 468 47.34 3.33 16.96
CA LEU A 468 45.97 3.40 17.48
C LEU A 468 44.93 3.50 16.35
N ARG A 469 45.24 4.26 15.30
CA ARG A 469 44.40 4.36 14.10
C ARG A 469 44.10 2.99 13.48
N SER A 470 45.13 2.17 13.24
CA SER A 470 44.97 0.84 12.66
C SER A 470 44.21 -0.10 13.58
N GLU A 471 44.44 -0.03 14.89
CA GLU A 471 43.71 -0.84 15.89
C GLU A 471 42.20 -0.53 15.89
N VAL A 472 41.85 0.76 15.90
CA VAL A 472 40.45 1.21 15.91
C VAL A 472 39.77 0.80 14.61
N LYS A 473 40.41 1.07 13.45
CA LYS A 473 39.87 0.75 12.13
C LYS A 473 39.60 -0.76 11.96
N ALA A 474 40.46 -1.62 12.50
CA ALA A 474 40.29 -3.07 12.41
C ALA A 474 39.11 -3.61 13.23
N LYS A 475 38.70 -2.90 14.30
CA LYS A 475 37.61 -3.30 15.20
C LYS A 475 36.27 -2.65 14.84
N LEU A 476 36.30 -1.55 14.10
CA LEU A 476 35.11 -0.81 13.73
C LEU A 476 34.27 -1.59 12.71
N LYS A 477 32.96 -1.70 12.96
CA LYS A 477 32.02 -2.29 11.99
C LYS A 477 31.68 -1.29 10.89
N LYS A 478 31.21 -1.80 9.75
CA LYS A 478 30.80 -0.98 8.60
C LYS A 478 29.62 -0.04 8.93
N ASP A 479 28.75 -0.46 9.83
CA ASP A 479 27.55 0.23 10.30
C ASP A 479 27.74 0.84 11.71
N ALA A 480 28.99 1.11 12.08
CA ALA A 480 29.31 1.67 13.39
C ALA A 480 28.65 3.05 13.61
N ARG A 481 28.16 3.26 14.83
CA ARG A 481 27.65 4.54 15.31
C ARG A 481 28.77 5.36 15.94
N LEU A 482 28.57 6.65 16.15
CA LEU A 482 29.57 7.49 16.82
C LEU A 482 29.79 7.06 18.26
N ASN A 483 28.78 6.47 18.90
CA ASN A 483 28.87 5.90 20.24
C ASN A 483 29.25 4.42 20.27
N ASP A 484 29.82 3.87 19.20
CA ASP A 484 30.37 2.51 19.20
C ASP A 484 31.43 2.34 20.31
N PRO A 485 31.44 1.23 21.06
CA PRO A 485 32.42 1.00 22.13
C PRO A 485 33.88 1.19 21.72
N VAL A 486 34.21 0.94 20.45
CA VAL A 486 35.57 1.14 19.91
C VAL A 486 35.94 2.62 19.85
N LEU A 487 34.98 3.50 19.54
CA LEU A 487 35.19 4.96 19.50
C LEU A 487 35.11 5.59 20.90
N LYS A 488 34.41 4.95 21.84
CA LYS A 488 34.33 5.35 23.25
C LYS A 488 35.57 4.98 24.07
N ASP A 489 36.56 4.30 23.48
CA ASP A 489 37.82 3.97 24.16
C ASP A 489 38.51 5.26 24.63
N GLU A 490 38.84 5.32 25.91
CA GLU A 490 39.48 6.48 26.54
C GLU A 490 40.78 6.87 25.81
N ARG A 491 41.51 5.91 25.23
CA ARG A 491 42.72 6.17 24.43
C ARG A 491 42.40 6.98 23.17
N VAL A 492 41.26 6.72 22.53
CA VAL A 492 40.78 7.46 21.36
C VAL A 492 40.40 8.88 21.76
N ILE A 493 39.59 9.01 22.81
CA ILE A 493 39.13 10.32 23.31
C ILE A 493 40.31 11.21 23.73
N GLN A 494 41.27 10.65 24.46
CA GLN A 494 42.47 11.39 24.90
C GLN A 494 43.37 11.77 23.73
N ALA A 495 43.55 10.89 22.73
CA ALA A 495 44.34 11.19 21.53
C ALA A 495 43.73 12.33 20.71
N LEU A 496 42.39 12.35 20.56
CA LEU A 496 41.67 13.44 19.90
C LEU A 496 41.79 14.75 20.70
N ARG A 497 41.57 14.70 22.02
CA ARG A 497 41.68 15.86 22.90
C ARG A 497 43.09 16.46 22.89
N ALA A 498 44.14 15.63 22.84
CA ALA A 498 45.52 16.09 22.72
C ALA A 498 45.79 16.88 21.42
N LYS A 499 44.97 16.67 20.39
CA LYS A 499 44.97 17.41 19.12
C LYS A 499 43.97 18.58 19.09
N GLY A 500 43.36 18.91 20.22
CA GLY A 500 42.35 19.96 20.33
C GLY A 500 41.00 19.60 19.70
N ILE A 501 40.75 18.32 19.44
CA ILE A 501 39.49 17.83 18.88
C ILE A 501 38.60 17.39 20.04
N GLU A 502 37.51 18.13 20.24
CA GLU A 502 36.44 17.70 21.14
C GLU A 502 35.61 16.61 20.45
N PHE A 503 35.38 15.52 21.18
CA PHE A 503 34.58 14.39 20.74
C PHE A 503 33.85 13.81 21.96
N ASP A 504 32.53 14.02 22.01
CA ASP A 504 31.63 13.34 22.94
C ASP A 504 30.79 12.33 22.13
N PRO A 505 31.11 11.03 22.20
CA PRO A 505 30.47 10.01 21.39
C PRO A 505 28.94 9.97 21.53
N ASP A 506 28.43 10.10 22.76
CA ASP A 506 26.99 9.97 23.03
C ASP A 506 26.24 11.25 22.67
N ALA A 507 26.84 12.42 22.92
CA ALA A 507 26.24 13.70 22.53
C ALA A 507 26.24 13.90 21.01
N GLU A 508 27.32 13.54 20.31
CA GLU A 508 27.40 13.64 18.86
C GLU A 508 26.46 12.65 18.16
N GLU A 509 26.38 11.39 18.62
CA GLU A 509 25.41 10.43 18.06
C GLU A 509 23.97 10.94 18.23
N ARG A 510 23.65 11.56 19.38
CA ARG A 510 22.34 12.17 19.61
C ARG A 510 22.08 13.34 18.66
N ALA A 511 23.05 14.23 18.49
CA ALA A 511 22.93 15.36 17.57
C ALA A 511 22.68 14.90 16.13
N VAL A 512 23.37 13.84 15.68
CA VAL A 512 23.13 13.21 14.37
C VAL A 512 21.71 12.63 14.31
N MET A 513 21.25 11.92 15.33
CA MET A 513 19.89 11.34 15.37
C MET A 513 18.75 12.37 15.40
N ASP A 514 18.97 13.55 15.99
CA ASP A 514 17.96 14.60 16.13
C ASP A 514 17.82 15.45 14.85
N LEU A 515 18.86 15.51 14.02
CA LEU A 515 18.92 16.34 12.82
C LEU A 515 17.80 16.07 11.79
N PRO A 516 17.44 14.82 11.45
CA PRO A 516 16.33 14.52 10.53
C PRO A 516 15.03 15.11 11.03
N THR A 517 14.75 14.94 12.32
CA THR A 517 13.54 15.44 12.95
C THR A 517 13.47 16.96 12.84
N LEU A 518 14.60 17.65 13.04
CA LEU A 518 14.67 19.10 12.88
C LEU A 518 14.45 19.52 11.42
N ILE A 519 15.15 18.91 10.46
CA ILE A 519 15.01 19.21 9.02
C ILE A 519 13.56 18.98 8.57
N THR A 520 12.96 17.83 8.91
CA THR A 520 11.57 17.51 8.57
C THR A 520 10.61 18.52 9.21
N LYS A 521 10.80 18.90 10.48
CA LYS A 521 9.98 19.95 11.12
C LYS A 521 10.10 21.29 10.42
N MET A 522 11.31 21.70 10.04
CA MET A 522 11.53 22.96 9.31
C MET A 522 10.83 22.94 7.94
N ALA A 523 10.92 21.83 7.21
CA ALA A 523 10.21 21.67 5.94
C ALA A 523 8.68 21.74 6.11
N VAL A 524 8.13 21.10 7.16
CA VAL A 524 6.70 21.15 7.47
C VAL A 524 6.23 22.54 7.92
N ILE A 525 7.08 23.32 8.59
CA ILE A 525 6.75 24.72 8.96
C ILE A 525 6.78 25.64 7.73
N TYR A 526 7.62 25.33 6.75
CA TYR A 526 7.72 26.10 5.51
C TYR A 526 6.51 25.90 4.60
N ALA A 527 6.12 24.64 4.40
CA ALA A 527 4.97 24.23 3.58
C ALA A 527 3.63 24.63 4.23
#